data_AF-A0A1M5W333-F1
#
_entry.id   AF-A0A1M5W333-F1
#
_cell.length_a   1.000
_cell.length_b   1.000
_cell.length_c   1.000
_cell.angle_alpha   90.00
_cell.angle_beta   90.00
_cell.angle_gamma   90.00
#
_symmetry.space_group_name_H-M   'P 1'
#
loop_
_entity.id
_entity.type
_entity.pdbx_description
1 polymer ?
#
loop_
_entity_poly.entity_id
_entity_poly.type
_entity_poly.pdbx_seq_one_letter_code
_entity_poly.pdbx_strand_id
1 'polypeptide(L)'
;MSTNHNRIKVADLETNKSNKILITNEKGELEFNDVNNLQTEKYNALDCTTEGKALDARQGKVLKDMIDNVNISPPSLVNDLTTGGTTKALTAEMGKTLENTKLTASLATDAETQIASTVTEDKKVISRLKLFNWWTWVKSQAQTISGAWNFTNKVTLASGTINYPPLILPTGTFTNTAQNGAIERDSSGKLWTTRSGVRYMLTEDDGSYIKIILNGGQKTLDTPSPYITTNTVTDTLLGTFNAGSLSNSILAKLSMMGSAGDVVAGGGTIAPTVNKFQIVIKFTNALLSSSYWGPGTISELVLIDNLNVTGTTAMLTGTYAPWDSNVGLFNGIYVWDSANPASPKNLNGVSAQIFCRRRTEFADSTNANGKNQAIRVYTSITSTLIERIRM
;
A
#
# COMPACT_ATOMS: atom_id res chain seq x y z
N MET A 1 -22.28 -73.63 97.28
CA MET A 1 -21.64 -72.44 96.67
C MET A 1 -20.23 -72.33 97.21
N SER A 2 -19.22 -72.77 96.42
CA SER A 2 -17.81 -72.54 96.77
C SER A 2 -17.51 -71.07 96.51
N THR A 3 -17.26 -70.30 97.56
CA THR A 3 -16.85 -68.90 97.41
C THR A 3 -15.32 -68.88 97.42
N ASN A 4 -14.71 -68.94 96.23
CA ASN A 4 -13.27 -68.75 96.04
C ASN A 4 -12.88 -67.26 96.18
N HIS A 5 -13.41 -66.59 97.21
CA HIS A 5 -12.99 -65.24 97.57
C HIS A 5 -11.86 -65.36 98.57
N ASN A 6 -10.80 -64.58 98.39
CA ASN A 6 -9.74 -64.43 99.39
C ASN A 6 -10.35 -63.90 100.70
N ARG A 7 -10.53 -64.77 101.70
CA ARG A 7 -10.99 -64.37 103.03
C ARG A 7 -9.77 -64.05 103.88
N ILE A 8 -9.57 -62.77 104.19
CA ILE A 8 -8.65 -62.37 105.25
C ILE A 8 -9.18 -62.93 106.56
N LYS A 9 -8.38 -63.69 107.30
CA LYS A 9 -8.76 -64.05 108.67
C LYS A 9 -8.50 -62.84 109.55
N VAL A 10 -9.40 -62.57 110.50
CA VAL A 10 -9.21 -61.47 111.47
C VAL A 10 -7.86 -61.59 112.19
N ALA A 11 -7.41 -62.83 112.47
CA ALA A 11 -6.09 -63.10 113.04
C ALA A 11 -4.91 -62.61 112.18
N ASP A 12 -5.07 -62.55 110.86
CA ASP A 12 -4.04 -62.03 109.96
C ASP A 12 -3.95 -60.50 110.06
N LEU A 13 -5.03 -59.80 110.44
CA LEU A 13 -5.02 -58.35 110.72
C LEU A 13 -4.54 -58.01 112.15
N GLU A 14 -4.67 -58.95 113.09
CA GLU A 14 -4.28 -58.77 114.50
C GLU A 14 -2.79 -59.01 114.75
N THR A 15 -2.08 -59.66 113.82
CA THR A 15 -0.62 -59.83 113.87
C THR A 15 0.09 -58.71 113.10
N ASN A 16 0.00 -57.48 113.61
CA ASN A 16 0.71 -56.34 113.04
C ASN A 16 2.24 -56.57 113.14
N LYS A 17 2.87 -56.88 112.00
CA LYS A 17 4.33 -56.82 111.86
C LYS A 17 4.69 -55.42 111.37
N SER A 18 5.44 -54.69 112.21
CA SER A 18 5.94 -53.36 111.86
C SER A 18 6.66 -53.39 110.49
N ASN A 19 6.42 -52.36 109.68
CA ASN A 19 6.97 -52.19 108.32
C ASN A 19 6.62 -53.29 107.31
N LYS A 20 5.47 -53.96 107.47
CA LYS A 20 4.91 -54.84 106.42
C LYS A 20 3.53 -54.37 105.97
N ILE A 21 3.22 -54.57 104.69
CA ILE A 21 1.91 -54.33 104.11
C ILE A 21 1.35 -55.63 103.52
N LEU A 22 0.03 -55.77 103.51
CA LEU A 22 -0.64 -56.87 102.82
C LEU A 22 -0.76 -56.52 101.33
N ILE A 23 -0.14 -57.30 100.46
CA ILE A 23 -0.28 -57.18 99.01
C ILE A 23 -0.88 -58.46 98.44
N THR A 24 -1.37 -58.37 97.20
CA THR A 24 -1.79 -59.52 96.41
C THR A 24 -0.61 -59.97 95.54
N ASN A 25 -0.21 -61.23 95.63
CA ASN A 25 0.84 -61.78 94.77
C ASN A 25 0.33 -62.10 93.35
N GLU A 26 1.22 -62.52 92.45
CA GLU A 26 0.88 -62.82 91.05
C GLU A 26 -0.16 -63.95 90.89
N LYS A 27 -0.35 -64.80 91.90
CA LYS A 27 -1.36 -65.86 91.93
C LYS A 27 -2.71 -65.39 92.50
N GLY A 28 -2.80 -64.13 92.91
CA GLY A 28 -3.99 -63.57 93.53
C GLY A 28 -4.08 -63.83 95.03
N GLU A 29 -3.06 -64.37 95.70
CA GLU A 29 -3.09 -64.66 97.15
C GLU A 29 -2.60 -63.46 97.97
N LEU A 30 -3.06 -63.30 99.21
CA LEU A 30 -2.64 -62.23 100.10
C LEU A 30 -1.38 -62.62 100.88
N GLU A 31 -0.32 -61.81 100.78
CA GLU A 31 0.93 -62.00 101.50
C GLU A 31 1.48 -60.70 102.10
N PHE A 32 2.28 -60.82 103.16
CA PHE A 32 2.93 -59.67 103.78
C PHE A 32 4.25 -59.35 103.07
N ASN A 33 4.30 -58.22 102.37
CA ASN A 33 5.52 -57.68 101.80
C ASN A 33 6.13 -56.60 102.70
N ASP A 34 7.45 -56.46 102.65
CA ASP A 34 8.15 -55.38 103.34
C ASP A 34 7.76 -54.03 102.70
N VAL A 35 7.42 -53.05 103.53
CA VAL A 35 7.08 -51.70 103.05
C VAL A 35 8.25 -51.09 102.26
N ASN A 36 9.49 -51.48 102.59
CA ASN A 36 10.67 -51.01 101.87
C ASN A 36 10.78 -51.57 100.43
N ASN A 37 10.09 -52.66 100.13
CA ASN A 37 10.06 -53.27 98.79
C ASN A 37 8.97 -52.66 97.88
N LEU A 38 8.11 -51.78 98.41
CA LEU A 38 7.14 -50.99 97.61
C LEU A 38 7.82 -49.83 96.88
N GLN A 39 9.04 -50.02 96.37
CA GLN A 39 9.68 -48.98 95.57
C GLN A 39 8.91 -48.87 94.25
N THR A 40 8.21 -47.76 94.08
CA THR A 40 7.76 -47.31 92.76
C THR A 40 8.99 -47.27 91.84
N GLU A 41 8.88 -47.89 90.67
CA GLU A 41 9.95 -47.90 89.68
C GLU A 41 10.44 -46.46 89.46
N LYS A 42 11.74 -46.21 89.67
CA LYS A 42 12.35 -44.88 89.58
C LYS A 42 12.57 -44.44 88.13
N TYR A 43 11.61 -44.68 87.26
CA TYR A 43 11.67 -44.26 85.86
C TYR A 43 11.13 -42.84 85.72
N ASN A 44 12.02 -41.89 85.43
CA ASN A 44 11.73 -40.45 85.45
C ASN A 44 11.93 -39.81 84.06
N ALA A 45 11.25 -40.36 83.04
CA ALA A 45 11.26 -39.86 81.66
C ALA A 45 9.85 -39.85 81.06
N LEU A 46 9.60 -38.99 80.06
CA LEU A 46 8.27 -38.76 79.45
C LEU A 46 8.05 -39.57 78.16
N ASP A 47 8.70 -40.71 78.03
CA ASP A 47 8.73 -41.58 76.85
C ASP A 47 8.23 -43.02 77.14
N CYS A 48 7.76 -43.29 78.37
CA CYS A 48 7.18 -44.59 78.71
C CYS A 48 5.86 -44.81 77.96
N THR A 49 5.75 -45.90 77.21
CA THR A 49 4.52 -46.32 76.50
C THR A 49 3.84 -47.53 77.14
N THR A 50 4.36 -48.03 78.26
CA THR A 50 3.81 -49.21 78.95
C THR A 50 2.52 -48.85 79.69
N GLU A 51 1.45 -49.61 79.42
CA GLU A 51 0.15 -49.42 80.06
C GLU A 51 0.23 -49.59 81.60
N GLY A 52 -0.57 -48.82 82.34
CA GLY A 52 -0.67 -48.90 83.80
C GLY A 52 0.43 -48.17 84.59
N LYS A 53 1.41 -47.54 83.91
CA LYS A 53 2.39 -46.68 84.56
C LYS A 53 1.82 -45.27 84.80
N ALA A 54 1.90 -44.78 86.03
CA ALA A 54 1.45 -43.43 86.39
C ALA A 54 2.61 -42.43 86.28
N LEU A 55 2.31 -41.22 85.83
CA LEU A 55 3.24 -40.10 85.88
C LEU A 55 3.43 -39.64 87.33
N ASP A 56 4.67 -39.38 87.72
CA ASP A 56 4.95 -38.75 89.00
C ASP A 56 4.69 -37.23 88.96
N ALA A 57 4.68 -36.60 90.13
CA ALA A 57 4.43 -35.16 90.25
C ALA A 57 5.49 -34.29 89.51
N ARG A 58 6.72 -34.79 89.34
CA ARG A 58 7.81 -34.06 88.66
C ARG A 58 7.56 -34.07 87.15
N GLN A 59 7.22 -35.22 86.59
CA GLN A 59 6.81 -35.37 85.19
C GLN A 59 5.57 -34.54 84.86
N GLY A 60 4.57 -34.53 85.76
CA GLY A 60 3.39 -33.68 85.61
C GLY A 60 3.72 -32.18 85.56
N LYS A 61 4.68 -31.71 86.37
CA LYS A 61 5.18 -30.34 86.30
C LYS A 61 5.86 -30.04 84.97
N VAL A 62 6.74 -30.93 84.50
CA VAL A 62 7.42 -30.75 83.20
C VAL A 62 6.42 -30.66 82.05
N LEU A 63 5.40 -31.52 82.01
CA LEU A 63 4.35 -31.44 81.00
C LEU A 63 3.55 -30.14 81.08
N LYS A 64 3.20 -29.70 82.29
CA LYS A 64 2.53 -28.41 82.48
C LYS A 64 3.38 -27.26 81.96
N ASP A 65 4.66 -27.23 82.28
CA ASP A 65 5.60 -26.21 81.80
C ASP A 65 5.74 -26.28 80.27
N MET A 66 5.78 -27.47 79.67
CA MET A 66 5.80 -27.63 78.21
C MET A 66 4.52 -27.09 77.57
N ILE A 67 3.35 -27.41 78.12
CA ILE A 67 2.03 -26.96 77.64
C ILE A 67 1.89 -25.45 77.76
N ASP A 68 2.22 -24.89 78.93
CA ASP A 68 2.16 -23.45 79.19
C ASP A 68 3.13 -22.67 78.29
N ASN A 69 4.26 -23.28 77.91
CA ASN A 69 5.22 -22.72 76.97
C ASN A 69 4.87 -22.98 75.49
N VAL A 70 3.86 -23.81 75.18
CA VAL A 70 3.33 -23.84 73.81
C VAL A 70 2.58 -22.53 73.62
N ASN A 71 3.29 -21.55 73.07
CA ASN A 71 2.77 -20.24 72.75
C ASN A 71 1.83 -20.35 71.52
N ILE A 72 0.68 -21.00 71.69
CA ILE A 72 -0.39 -21.10 70.69
C ILE A 72 -1.26 -19.84 70.82
N SER A 73 -0.65 -18.65 70.71
CA SER A 73 -1.48 -17.47 70.49
C SER A 73 -2.03 -17.59 69.07
N PRO A 74 -3.36 -17.68 68.87
CA PRO A 74 -3.90 -17.68 67.51
C PRO A 74 -3.40 -16.42 66.79
N PRO A 75 -3.04 -16.50 65.50
CA PRO A 75 -2.60 -15.33 64.76
C PRO A 75 -3.65 -14.23 64.91
N SER A 76 -3.21 -13.01 65.24
CA SER A 76 -4.16 -11.92 65.49
C SER A 76 -4.95 -11.66 64.21
N LEU A 77 -6.27 -11.75 64.28
CA LEU A 77 -7.14 -11.46 63.15
C LEU A 77 -7.18 -9.95 62.91
N VAL A 78 -6.85 -9.51 61.70
CA VAL A 78 -6.89 -8.09 61.30
C VAL A 78 -7.99 -7.86 60.27
N ASN A 79 -8.77 -6.79 60.48
CA ASN A 79 -9.90 -6.40 59.64
C ASN A 79 -9.61 -5.11 58.86
N ASP A 80 -8.38 -4.96 58.38
CA ASP A 80 -7.92 -3.84 57.56
C ASP A 80 -6.82 -4.31 56.60
N LEU A 81 -6.52 -3.50 55.57
CA LEU A 81 -5.49 -3.77 54.56
C LEU A 81 -4.20 -2.96 54.79
N THR A 82 -4.11 -2.21 55.88
CA THR A 82 -2.99 -1.33 56.21
C THR A 82 -2.03 -1.95 57.22
N THR A 83 -2.50 -2.94 57.98
CA THR A 83 -1.75 -3.60 59.05
C THR A 83 -1.37 -5.01 58.60
N GLY A 84 -0.07 -5.33 58.63
CA GLY A 84 0.46 -6.63 58.20
C GLY A 84 1.49 -7.22 59.16
N GLY A 85 2.01 -8.39 58.85
CA GLY A 85 3.06 -9.07 59.61
C GLY A 85 2.97 -10.60 59.53
N THR A 86 4.06 -11.29 59.85
CA THR A 86 4.13 -12.77 59.80
C THR A 86 3.27 -13.48 60.86
N THR A 87 2.76 -12.74 61.85
CA THR A 87 1.92 -13.23 62.96
C THR A 87 0.46 -12.76 62.87
N LYS A 88 0.06 -12.11 61.76
CA LYS A 88 -1.28 -11.55 61.56
C LYS A 88 -1.99 -12.23 60.40
N ALA A 89 -3.26 -12.58 60.59
CA ALA A 89 -4.09 -13.18 59.56
C ALA A 89 -5.26 -12.24 59.21
N LEU A 90 -5.60 -12.12 57.93
CA LEU A 90 -6.76 -11.36 57.48
C LEU A 90 -8.05 -12.06 57.95
N THR A 91 -9.03 -11.27 58.40
CA THR A 91 -10.39 -11.77 58.63
C THR A 91 -11.02 -12.22 57.30
N ALA A 92 -11.96 -13.16 57.37
CA ALA A 92 -12.73 -13.58 56.19
C ALA A 92 -13.49 -12.42 55.54
N GLU A 93 -14.01 -11.48 56.34
CA GLU A 93 -14.71 -10.28 55.85
C GLU A 93 -13.76 -9.32 55.12
N MET A 94 -12.54 -9.12 55.61
CA MET A 94 -11.52 -8.34 54.89
C MET A 94 -11.05 -9.07 53.63
N GLY A 95 -11.00 -10.40 53.64
CA GLY A 95 -10.73 -11.23 52.46
C GLY A 95 -11.75 -11.03 51.34
N LYS A 96 -13.05 -11.01 51.65
CA LYS A 96 -14.12 -10.68 50.69
C LYS A 96 -13.95 -9.26 50.12
N THR A 97 -13.61 -8.31 50.99
CA THR A 97 -13.41 -6.93 50.57
C THR A 97 -12.18 -6.79 49.66
N LEU A 98 -11.09 -7.51 49.95
CA LEU A 98 -9.91 -7.55 49.10
C LEU A 98 -10.22 -8.13 47.72
N GLU A 99 -10.99 -9.22 47.66
CA GLU A 99 -11.42 -9.82 46.39
C GLU A 99 -12.21 -8.80 45.56
N ASN A 100 -13.21 -8.15 46.16
CA ASN A 100 -13.98 -7.11 45.50
C ASN A 100 -13.10 -5.92 45.07
N THR A 101 -12.13 -5.50 45.90
CA THR A 101 -11.28 -4.33 45.61
C THR A 101 -10.28 -4.62 44.50
N LYS A 102 -9.68 -5.81 44.45
CA LYS A 102 -8.75 -6.21 43.37
C LYS A 102 -9.39 -6.19 41.99
N LEU A 103 -10.72 -6.32 41.91
CA LEU A 103 -11.51 -6.26 40.68
C LEU A 103 -12.05 -4.86 40.33
N THR A 104 -11.76 -3.83 41.13
CA THR A 104 -12.32 -2.47 40.98
C THR A 104 -11.41 -1.46 40.27
N ALA A 105 -10.54 -1.91 39.37
CA ALA A 105 -9.91 -0.97 38.46
C ALA A 105 -11.02 -0.19 37.72
N SER A 106 -11.02 1.13 37.87
CA SER A 106 -12.08 1.97 37.29
C SER A 106 -12.06 1.80 35.77
N LEU A 107 -13.17 1.31 35.21
CA LEU A 107 -13.32 1.15 33.78
C LEU A 107 -13.50 2.52 33.13
N ALA A 108 -12.80 2.77 32.03
CA ALA A 108 -13.06 3.96 31.22
C ALA A 108 -14.51 3.96 30.71
N THR A 109 -15.17 5.10 30.82
CA THR A 109 -16.49 5.33 30.24
C THR A 109 -16.41 5.44 28.72
N ASP A 110 -17.54 5.30 28.02
CA ASP A 110 -17.54 5.38 26.55
C ASP A 110 -17.15 6.78 26.06
N ALA A 111 -17.58 7.82 26.80
CA ALA A 111 -17.20 9.21 26.53
C ALA A 111 -15.69 9.44 26.62
N GLU A 112 -15.00 8.81 27.56
CA GLU A 112 -13.53 8.91 27.71
C GLU A 112 -12.78 8.17 26.60
N THR A 113 -13.37 7.12 26.03
CA THR A 113 -12.77 6.38 24.91
C THR A 113 -13.02 7.03 23.53
N GLN A 114 -13.98 7.95 23.45
CA GLN A 114 -14.28 8.69 22.23
C GLN A 114 -13.46 9.98 22.23
N ILE A 115 -12.53 10.12 21.27
CA ILE A 115 -11.49 11.16 21.25
C ILE A 115 -12.05 12.54 20.82
N ALA A 116 -13.17 12.97 21.41
CA ALA A 116 -13.72 14.31 21.16
C ALA A 116 -12.95 15.40 21.93
N SER A 117 -12.14 15.01 22.93
CA SER A 117 -11.33 15.92 23.73
C SER A 117 -10.09 15.22 24.29
N THR A 118 -9.10 16.01 24.70
CA THR A 118 -7.89 15.50 25.37
C THR A 118 -8.24 14.96 26.75
N VAL A 119 -7.98 13.68 26.99
CA VAL A 119 -8.19 13.03 28.30
C VAL A 119 -6.84 12.98 29.03
N THR A 120 -6.82 13.43 30.29
CA THR A 120 -5.62 13.33 31.14
C THR A 120 -5.43 11.89 31.59
N GLU A 121 -4.19 11.42 31.69
CA GLU A 121 -3.89 10.06 32.14
C GLU A 121 -4.40 9.82 33.58
N ASP A 122 -5.34 8.88 33.75
CA ASP A 122 -6.08 8.69 35.00
C ASP A 122 -6.09 7.24 35.53
N LYS A 123 -5.16 6.40 35.05
CA LYS A 123 -4.98 4.98 35.44
C LYS A 123 -6.23 4.10 35.26
N LYS A 124 -7.26 4.56 34.54
CA LYS A 124 -8.42 3.73 34.22
C LYS A 124 -8.05 2.59 33.28
N VAL A 125 -8.78 1.49 33.38
CA VAL A 125 -8.61 0.31 32.51
C VAL A 125 -9.67 0.31 31.41
N ILE A 126 -9.27 -0.09 30.20
CA ILE A 126 -10.20 -0.31 29.08
C ILE A 126 -10.37 -1.82 28.92
N SER A 127 -11.61 -2.29 28.86
CA SER A 127 -11.86 -3.71 28.59
C SER A 127 -11.45 -4.07 27.15
N ARG A 128 -10.99 -5.31 26.94
CA ARG A 128 -10.63 -5.79 25.58
C ARG A 128 -11.78 -5.63 24.58
N LEU A 129 -13.03 -5.85 25.03
CA LEU A 129 -14.23 -5.67 24.21
C LEU A 129 -14.42 -4.20 23.80
N LYS A 130 -14.24 -3.26 24.74
CA LYS A 130 -14.31 -1.82 24.43
C LYS A 130 -13.23 -1.41 23.44
N LEU A 131 -12.00 -1.86 23.62
CA LEU A 131 -10.90 -1.58 22.69
C LEU A 131 -11.21 -2.10 21.27
N PHE A 132 -11.76 -3.31 21.17
CA PHE A 132 -12.16 -3.90 19.89
C PHE A 132 -13.31 -3.13 19.21
N ASN A 133 -14.33 -2.73 19.98
CA ASN A 133 -15.46 -1.95 19.48
C ASN A 133 -15.01 -0.55 19.03
N TRP A 134 -14.16 0.10 19.82
CA TRP A 134 -13.53 1.37 19.46
C TRP A 134 -12.75 1.26 18.15
N TRP A 135 -11.89 0.24 18.00
CA TRP A 135 -11.15 0.01 16.76
C TRP A 135 -12.09 -0.24 15.56
N THR A 136 -13.18 -0.97 15.77
CA THR A 136 -14.18 -1.22 14.73
C THR A 136 -14.89 0.06 14.32
N TRP A 137 -15.20 0.93 15.29
CA TRP A 137 -15.76 2.25 15.04
C TRP A 137 -14.77 3.15 14.28
N VAL A 138 -13.49 3.24 14.69
CA VAL A 138 -12.47 4.03 13.99
C VAL A 138 -12.37 3.63 12.51
N LYS A 139 -12.43 2.33 12.19
CA LYS A 139 -12.43 1.81 10.81
C LYS A 139 -13.67 2.18 10.00
N SER A 140 -14.80 2.51 10.63
CA SER A 140 -16.02 2.93 9.92
C SER A 140 -16.11 4.44 9.74
N GLN A 141 -15.27 5.21 10.43
CA GLN A 141 -15.25 6.67 10.30
C GLN A 141 -14.40 7.13 9.12
N ALA A 142 -14.80 8.24 8.51
CA ALA A 142 -13.93 8.99 7.60
C ALA A 142 -12.80 9.64 8.42
N GLN A 143 -11.55 9.39 8.03
CA GLN A 143 -10.37 9.94 8.72
C GLN A 143 -9.84 11.14 7.94
N THR A 144 -9.67 12.28 8.62
CA THR A 144 -8.99 13.45 8.05
C THR A 144 -7.58 13.52 8.62
N ILE A 145 -6.60 13.49 7.73
CA ILE A 145 -5.19 13.63 8.09
C ILE A 145 -4.77 15.08 7.78
N SER A 146 -4.53 15.87 8.82
CA SER A 146 -4.11 17.29 8.70
C SER A 146 -2.59 17.50 8.73
N GLY A 147 -1.81 16.44 8.97
CA GLY A 147 -0.34 16.49 9.08
C GLY A 147 0.38 15.67 8.03
N ALA A 148 1.70 15.84 7.94
CA ALA A 148 2.55 15.03 7.05
C ALA A 148 2.59 13.58 7.53
N TRP A 149 2.20 12.65 6.65
CA TRP A 149 2.30 11.21 6.91
C TRP A 149 3.38 10.60 6.01
N ASN A 150 4.30 9.87 6.63
CA ASN A 150 5.34 9.12 5.93
C ASN A 150 5.02 7.63 6.03
N PHE A 151 4.63 7.02 4.91
CA PHE A 151 4.44 5.57 4.83
C PHE A 151 5.79 4.93 4.49
N THR A 152 6.31 4.09 5.38
CA THR A 152 7.57 3.34 5.14
C THR A 152 7.40 2.19 4.15
N ASN A 153 6.16 1.80 3.88
CA ASN A 153 5.78 0.73 2.96
C ASN A 153 4.81 1.26 1.89
N LYS A 154 4.35 0.38 1.01
CA LYS A 154 3.36 0.73 -0.02
C LYS A 154 2.01 1.11 0.60
N VAL A 155 1.38 2.14 0.04
CA VAL A 155 -0.04 2.41 0.24
C VAL A 155 -0.83 1.51 -0.72
N THR A 156 -1.67 0.63 -0.18
CA THR A 156 -2.57 -0.22 -0.99
C THR A 156 -3.97 0.31 -0.87
N LEU A 157 -4.55 0.72 -2.00
CA LEU A 157 -5.90 1.25 -2.07
C LEU A 157 -6.88 0.12 -2.44
N ALA A 158 -8.13 0.22 -2.00
CA ALA A 158 -9.18 -0.71 -2.43
C ALA A 158 -9.46 -0.56 -3.93
N SER A 159 -10.17 -1.54 -4.53
CA SER A 159 -10.67 -1.36 -5.89
C SER A 159 -11.72 -0.26 -5.91
N GLY A 160 -11.57 0.70 -6.83
CA GLY A 160 -12.56 1.77 -6.99
C GLY A 160 -13.70 1.40 -7.91
N THR A 161 -14.77 2.19 -7.85
CA THR A 161 -15.85 2.21 -8.83
C THR A 161 -15.94 3.60 -9.47
N ILE A 162 -16.76 3.76 -10.50
CA ILE A 162 -16.98 5.07 -11.14
C ILE A 162 -17.49 6.15 -10.17
N ASN A 163 -18.24 5.76 -9.13
CA ASN A 163 -18.80 6.69 -8.14
C ASN A 163 -17.90 6.83 -6.90
N TYR A 164 -17.04 5.83 -6.66
CA TYR A 164 -16.17 5.77 -5.50
C TYR A 164 -14.75 5.41 -5.97
N PRO A 165 -14.02 6.36 -6.56
CA PRO A 165 -12.64 6.14 -6.96
C PRO A 165 -11.77 5.89 -5.72
N PRO A 166 -10.69 5.11 -5.86
CA PRO A 166 -9.91 4.66 -4.71
C PRO A 166 -8.91 5.73 -4.22
N LEU A 167 -8.64 6.75 -5.04
CA LEU A 167 -7.85 7.93 -4.70
C LEU A 167 -8.42 9.14 -5.44
N ILE A 168 -8.70 10.19 -4.70
CA ILE A 168 -9.02 11.52 -5.24
C ILE A 168 -7.93 12.46 -4.78
N LEU A 169 -7.22 13.04 -5.74
CA LEU A 169 -6.37 14.19 -5.49
C LEU A 169 -7.22 15.44 -5.75
N PRO A 170 -7.50 16.28 -4.74
CA PRO A 170 -8.30 17.50 -4.94
C PRO A 170 -7.54 18.50 -5.81
N THR A 171 -8.28 19.41 -6.46
CA THR A 171 -7.68 20.54 -7.18
C THR A 171 -7.06 21.53 -6.20
N GLY A 172 -6.02 22.24 -6.62
CA GLY A 172 -5.33 23.17 -5.72
C GLY A 172 -4.24 24.00 -6.40
N THR A 173 -3.55 24.82 -5.62
CA THR A 173 -2.31 25.47 -6.08
C THR A 173 -1.14 24.52 -5.90
N PHE A 174 -0.16 24.59 -6.81
CA PHE A 174 1.06 23.83 -6.62
C PHE A 174 1.77 24.19 -5.33
N THR A 175 2.51 23.24 -4.79
CA THR A 175 3.50 23.49 -3.76
C THR A 175 4.51 24.54 -4.21
N ASN A 176 5.04 25.33 -3.27
CA ASN A 176 6.03 26.36 -3.62
C ASN A 176 7.37 25.74 -4.07
N THR A 177 7.70 24.55 -3.57
CA THR A 177 8.93 23.82 -3.88
C THR A 177 8.60 22.55 -4.65
N ALA A 178 9.08 22.46 -5.89
CA ALA A 178 8.88 21.28 -6.73
C ALA A 178 9.67 20.08 -6.18
N GLN A 179 8.97 19.02 -5.78
CA GLN A 179 9.57 17.81 -5.21
C GLN A 179 9.58 16.67 -6.25
N ASN A 180 10.76 16.16 -6.61
CA ASN A 180 10.88 15.04 -7.55
C ASN A 180 10.02 13.84 -7.14
N GLY A 181 9.25 13.32 -8.10
CA GLY A 181 8.31 12.22 -7.88
C GLY A 181 6.94 12.64 -7.34
N ALA A 182 6.74 13.91 -6.97
CA ALA A 182 5.44 14.40 -6.55
C ALA A 182 4.41 14.29 -7.69
N ILE A 183 3.16 14.04 -7.31
CA ILE A 183 1.98 14.15 -8.15
C ILE A 183 1.09 15.23 -7.55
N GLU A 184 0.74 16.24 -8.34
CA GLU A 184 -0.07 17.40 -7.91
C GLU A 184 -1.22 17.63 -8.89
N ARG A 185 -2.32 18.24 -8.44
CA ARG A 185 -3.34 18.80 -9.35
C ARG A 185 -3.31 20.32 -9.28
N ASP A 186 -3.42 20.97 -10.43
CA ASP A 186 -3.60 22.42 -10.49
C ASP A 186 -5.06 22.84 -10.19
N SER A 187 -5.30 24.16 -10.22
CA SER A 187 -6.62 24.75 -9.95
C SER A 187 -7.65 24.42 -11.04
N SER A 188 -7.20 24.02 -12.23
CA SER A 188 -8.03 23.56 -13.34
C SER A 188 -8.27 22.05 -13.31
N GLY A 189 -7.69 21.35 -12.32
CA GLY A 189 -7.84 19.91 -12.12
C GLY A 189 -6.90 19.03 -12.93
N LYS A 190 -5.95 19.61 -13.69
CA LYS A 190 -4.98 18.84 -14.46
C LYS A 190 -3.94 18.24 -13.54
N LEU A 191 -3.52 17.01 -13.84
CA LEU A 191 -2.50 16.29 -13.09
C LEU A 191 -1.09 16.68 -13.57
N TRP A 192 -0.14 16.75 -12.64
CA TRP A 192 1.25 17.09 -12.89
C TRP A 192 2.18 16.16 -12.11
N THR A 193 3.36 15.90 -12.66
CA THR A 193 4.46 15.20 -11.99
C THR A 193 5.72 16.03 -12.02
N THR A 194 6.52 16.01 -10.95
CA THR A 194 7.80 16.72 -10.92
C THR A 194 8.96 15.77 -11.20
N ARG A 195 9.86 16.15 -12.12
CA ARG A 195 11.10 15.43 -12.43
C ARG A 195 12.24 16.41 -12.62
N SER A 196 13.38 16.16 -11.97
CA SER A 196 14.54 17.04 -11.98
C SER A 196 14.21 18.51 -11.64
N GLY A 197 13.30 18.73 -10.68
CA GLY A 197 12.87 20.07 -10.24
C GLY A 197 11.88 20.77 -11.17
N VAL A 198 11.47 20.14 -12.27
CA VAL A 198 10.54 20.72 -13.27
C VAL A 198 9.20 19.97 -13.21
N ARG A 199 8.09 20.71 -13.27
CA ARG A 199 6.74 20.14 -13.35
C ARG A 199 6.37 19.81 -14.79
N TYR A 200 5.87 18.61 -15.00
CA TYR A 200 5.37 18.11 -16.26
C TYR A 200 3.92 17.72 -16.08
N MET A 201 3.05 18.20 -16.95
CA MET A 201 1.65 17.78 -16.95
C MET A 201 1.58 16.28 -17.26
N LEU A 202 0.98 15.51 -16.36
CA LEU A 202 0.60 14.13 -16.60
C LEU A 202 -0.63 14.20 -17.50
N THR A 203 -0.37 13.97 -18.78
CA THR A 203 -1.33 14.05 -19.89
C THR A 203 -2.68 13.47 -19.49
N GLU A 204 -3.70 14.32 -19.40
CA GLU A 204 -5.05 13.86 -19.65
C GLU A 204 -5.17 13.62 -21.16
N ASP A 205 -5.98 12.63 -21.54
CA ASP A 205 -6.50 12.46 -22.89
C ASP A 205 -7.53 13.60 -23.10
N ASP A 206 -7.08 14.86 -23.02
CA ASP A 206 -7.89 16.08 -23.07
C ASP A 206 -8.44 16.38 -24.47
N GLY A 207 -8.30 15.42 -25.40
CA GLY A 207 -8.65 15.59 -26.81
C GLY A 207 -7.75 16.56 -27.58
N SER A 208 -6.68 17.11 -26.96
CA SER A 208 -5.74 18.00 -27.64
C SER A 208 -4.76 17.26 -28.55
N TYR A 209 -4.69 15.93 -28.43
CA TYR A 209 -4.14 15.11 -29.50
C TYR A 209 -5.15 15.06 -30.65
N ILE A 210 -4.81 15.68 -31.78
CA ILE A 210 -5.47 15.31 -33.03
C ILE A 210 -5.00 13.90 -33.38
N LYS A 211 -5.70 12.90 -32.83
CA LYS A 211 -5.62 11.53 -33.31
C LYS A 211 -6.29 11.52 -34.67
N ILE A 212 -5.57 11.91 -35.72
CA ILE A 212 -5.96 11.59 -37.09
C ILE A 212 -5.70 10.10 -37.27
N ILE A 213 -6.58 9.26 -36.72
CA ILE A 213 -6.77 7.93 -37.28
C ILE A 213 -7.38 8.20 -38.65
N LEU A 214 -6.55 8.15 -39.69
CA LEU A 214 -7.06 7.87 -41.01
C LEU A 214 -7.52 6.42 -41.00
N ASN A 215 -8.72 6.17 -40.46
CA ASN A 215 -9.56 5.02 -40.81
C ASN A 215 -10.12 5.24 -42.22
N GLY A 216 -9.30 5.76 -43.13
CA GLY A 216 -9.61 5.80 -44.53
C GLY A 216 -9.43 4.39 -45.02
N GLY A 217 -10.55 3.64 -45.10
CA GLY A 217 -10.56 2.34 -45.76
C GLY A 217 -9.77 2.41 -47.05
N GLN A 218 -9.03 1.33 -47.34
CA GLN A 218 -8.14 1.17 -48.50
C GLN A 218 -8.50 2.11 -49.65
N LYS A 219 -7.81 3.25 -49.74
CA LYS A 219 -8.08 4.21 -50.81
C LYS A 219 -7.30 3.74 -52.02
N THR A 220 -7.93 2.88 -52.83
CA THR A 220 -7.39 2.47 -54.13
C THR A 220 -7.44 3.69 -55.03
N LEU A 221 -6.29 4.30 -55.31
CA LEU A 221 -6.20 5.42 -56.23
C LEU A 221 -6.08 4.84 -57.65
N ASP A 222 -7.24 4.64 -58.31
CA ASP A 222 -7.29 4.18 -59.69
C ASP A 222 -6.99 5.35 -60.63
N THR A 223 -5.93 5.23 -61.44
CA THR A 223 -5.72 6.12 -62.57
C THR A 223 -6.65 5.67 -63.69
N PRO A 224 -7.51 6.55 -64.25
CA PRO A 224 -8.43 6.16 -65.32
C PRO A 224 -7.71 5.47 -66.49
N SER A 225 -8.42 4.50 -67.08
CA SER A 225 -8.08 3.68 -68.24
C SER A 225 -7.31 4.39 -69.37
N PRO A 226 -6.48 3.65 -70.13
CA PRO A 226 -5.29 4.15 -70.80
C PRO A 226 -5.65 4.78 -72.14
N TYR A 227 -5.15 5.97 -72.47
CA TYR A 227 -4.84 6.31 -73.87
C TYR A 227 -3.77 7.40 -74.05
N ILE A 228 -3.30 8.08 -72.99
CA ILE A 228 -2.30 9.14 -73.14
C ILE A 228 -1.23 9.01 -72.04
N THR A 229 -0.01 8.74 -72.48
CA THR A 229 1.23 8.85 -71.69
C THR A 229 1.40 10.30 -71.26
N THR A 230 0.99 10.62 -70.02
CA THR A 230 1.35 11.88 -69.39
C THR A 230 1.96 11.55 -68.03
N ASN A 231 3.06 12.24 -67.70
CA ASN A 231 3.58 12.23 -66.34
C ASN A 231 2.47 12.76 -65.43
N THR A 232 2.18 12.05 -64.34
CA THR A 232 1.11 12.43 -63.42
C THR A 232 1.67 12.69 -62.03
N VAL A 233 1.18 13.77 -61.43
CA VAL A 233 1.38 14.08 -60.01
C VAL A 233 0.00 14.24 -59.40
N THR A 234 -0.34 13.39 -58.43
CA THR A 234 -1.63 13.43 -57.74
C THR A 234 -1.41 13.60 -56.25
N ASP A 235 -1.96 14.68 -55.69
CA ASP A 235 -1.96 14.95 -54.25
C ASP A 235 -3.31 14.55 -53.64
N THR A 236 -3.28 13.69 -52.63
CA THR A 236 -4.44 13.32 -51.82
C THR A 236 -4.32 13.94 -50.44
N LEU A 237 -5.26 14.79 -50.06
CA LEU A 237 -5.29 15.41 -48.73
C LEU A 237 -5.46 14.32 -47.65
N LEU A 238 -4.53 14.28 -46.68
CA LEU A 238 -4.51 13.39 -45.53
C LEU A 238 -4.98 14.10 -44.24
N GLY A 239 -4.75 15.40 -44.13
CA GLY A 239 -5.15 16.16 -42.94
C GLY A 239 -4.82 17.64 -43.06
N THR A 240 -5.47 18.44 -42.21
CA THR A 240 -5.32 19.90 -42.19
C THR A 240 -5.05 20.38 -40.77
N PHE A 241 -4.07 21.28 -40.62
CA PHE A 241 -3.86 22.16 -39.49
C PHE A 241 -4.46 23.51 -39.83
N ASN A 242 -5.45 23.97 -39.06
CA ASN A 242 -6.10 25.25 -39.31
C ASN A 242 -5.22 26.40 -38.80
N ALA A 243 -5.44 27.60 -39.32
CA ALA A 243 -4.75 28.79 -38.83
C ALA A 243 -5.01 28.98 -37.32
N GLY A 244 -3.96 29.33 -36.57
CA GLY A 244 -4.02 29.47 -35.11
C GLY A 244 -3.95 28.16 -34.33
N SER A 245 -3.92 27.00 -35.00
CA SER A 245 -3.75 25.69 -34.34
C SER A 245 -2.30 25.22 -34.31
N LEU A 246 -1.33 26.04 -34.69
CA LEU A 246 0.09 25.70 -34.68
C LEU A 246 0.77 26.54 -33.59
N SER A 247 1.24 25.90 -32.51
CA SER A 247 2.07 26.58 -31.51
C SER A 247 3.45 26.92 -32.07
N ASN A 248 4.17 27.85 -31.44
CA ASN A 248 5.52 28.28 -31.83
C ASN A 248 6.57 27.15 -31.81
N SER A 249 6.23 25.96 -31.32
CA SER A 249 7.11 24.78 -31.33
C SER A 249 6.28 23.51 -31.57
N ILE A 250 6.64 22.72 -32.59
CA ILE A 250 5.89 21.50 -32.92
C ILE A 250 6.79 20.29 -32.86
N LEU A 251 6.40 19.31 -32.03
CA LEU A 251 7.00 17.99 -32.01
C LEU A 251 5.97 16.98 -32.54
N ALA A 252 6.14 16.56 -33.80
CA ALA A 252 5.23 15.65 -34.47
C ALA A 252 5.93 14.33 -34.82
N LYS A 253 5.38 13.20 -34.37
CA LYS A 253 5.76 11.88 -34.86
C LYS A 253 4.75 11.44 -35.92
N LEU A 254 5.23 11.26 -37.15
CA LEU A 254 4.45 10.72 -38.26
C LEU A 254 4.81 9.24 -38.44
N SER A 255 3.94 8.35 -37.96
CA SER A 255 4.07 6.92 -38.20
C SER A 255 3.19 6.53 -39.39
N MET A 256 3.68 5.76 -40.34
CA MET A 256 2.82 5.29 -41.42
C MET A 256 3.16 3.90 -41.92
N MET A 257 2.12 3.21 -42.37
CA MET A 257 2.22 1.87 -42.91
C MET A 257 1.51 1.86 -44.26
N GLY A 258 2.25 2.25 -45.29
CA GLY A 258 1.83 2.13 -46.69
C GLY A 258 2.47 0.92 -47.35
N SER A 259 1.75 0.29 -48.28
CA SER A 259 2.29 -0.71 -49.20
C SER A 259 2.05 -0.24 -50.62
N ALA A 260 3.09 0.21 -51.33
CA ALA A 260 2.97 0.41 -52.77
C ALA A 260 3.18 -0.95 -53.45
N GLY A 261 2.18 -1.39 -54.22
CA GLY A 261 2.29 -2.60 -55.03
C GLY A 261 1.93 -2.27 -56.47
N ASP A 262 2.83 -2.55 -57.40
CA ASP A 262 2.56 -2.39 -58.83
C ASP A 262 1.74 -3.58 -59.32
N VAL A 263 0.41 -3.41 -59.42
CA VAL A 263 -0.41 -4.37 -60.16
C VAL A 263 -0.43 -3.93 -61.61
N VAL A 264 0.26 -4.67 -62.46
CA VAL A 264 0.23 -4.51 -63.93
C VAL A 264 -1.13 -4.98 -64.42
N ALA A 265 -1.96 -4.05 -64.92
CA ALA A 265 -3.18 -4.41 -65.66
C ALA A 265 -3.26 -3.64 -66.98
N GLY A 266 -3.45 -4.35 -68.09
CA GLY A 266 -3.58 -3.76 -69.42
C GLY A 266 -2.48 -4.17 -70.39
N GLY A 267 -2.67 -3.88 -71.68
CA GLY A 267 -1.80 -4.31 -72.79
C GLY A 267 -0.61 -3.38 -73.08
N GLY A 268 -0.28 -2.46 -72.17
CA GLY A 268 0.86 -1.54 -72.32
C GLY A 268 2.20 -2.24 -72.09
N THR A 269 3.26 -1.80 -72.79
CA THR A 269 4.62 -2.38 -72.69
C THR A 269 5.63 -1.46 -72.00
N ILE A 270 5.25 -0.22 -71.67
CA ILE A 270 6.15 0.76 -71.05
C ILE A 270 5.88 0.83 -69.56
N ALA A 271 6.86 0.37 -68.80
CA ALA A 271 6.90 0.55 -67.35
C ALA A 271 7.22 2.02 -67.01
N PRO A 272 6.69 2.54 -65.88
CA PRO A 272 7.10 3.84 -65.39
C PRO A 272 8.59 3.85 -65.03
N THR A 273 9.30 4.92 -65.39
CA THR A 273 10.68 5.17 -64.94
C THR A 273 10.74 5.71 -63.52
N VAL A 274 9.67 6.36 -63.07
CA VAL A 274 9.49 6.79 -61.69
C VAL A 274 8.10 6.39 -61.24
N ASN A 275 8.00 5.66 -60.14
CA ASN A 275 6.75 5.50 -59.40
C ASN A 275 7.07 5.70 -57.92
N LYS A 276 6.79 6.90 -57.39
CA LYS A 276 7.14 7.23 -56.01
C LYS A 276 5.96 7.79 -55.23
N PHE A 277 5.99 7.46 -53.94
CA PHE A 277 5.12 8.03 -52.91
C PHE A 277 5.90 8.98 -52.04
N GLN A 278 5.34 10.17 -51.87
CA GLN A 278 5.88 11.18 -50.99
C GLN A 278 4.81 11.62 -50.00
N ILE A 279 5.22 11.95 -48.79
CA ILE A 279 4.38 12.71 -47.88
C ILE A 279 4.86 14.13 -47.88
N VAL A 280 3.96 15.02 -48.19
CA VAL A 280 4.27 16.43 -48.37
C VAL A 280 3.40 17.21 -47.41
N ILE A 281 4.01 18.08 -46.61
CA ILE A 281 3.29 19.10 -45.89
C ILE A 281 3.40 20.41 -46.67
N LYS A 282 2.27 21.02 -46.99
CA LYS A 282 2.20 22.32 -47.65
C LYS A 282 1.71 23.35 -46.66
N PHE A 283 2.41 24.47 -46.60
CA PHE A 283 2.02 25.58 -45.74
C PHE A 283 1.28 26.63 -46.56
N THR A 284 0.20 27.17 -46.01
CA THR A 284 -0.50 28.32 -46.58
C THR A 284 -0.13 29.54 -45.77
N ASN A 285 0.07 30.66 -46.47
CA ASN A 285 0.54 31.93 -45.90
C ASN A 285 1.92 31.85 -45.24
N ALA A 286 2.73 30.83 -45.56
CA ALA A 286 4.09 30.73 -45.05
C ALA A 286 5.04 30.07 -46.04
N LEU A 287 6.32 30.38 -45.89
CA LEU A 287 7.44 29.79 -46.60
C LEU A 287 8.38 29.11 -45.61
N LEU A 288 9.07 28.06 -46.05
CA LEU A 288 10.00 27.29 -45.23
C LEU A 288 11.43 27.49 -45.74
N SER A 289 12.41 27.79 -44.88
CA SER A 289 13.82 27.87 -45.28
C SER A 289 14.70 27.06 -44.32
N SER A 290 15.69 26.35 -44.86
CA SER A 290 16.74 25.71 -44.04
C SER A 290 17.74 26.71 -43.45
N SER A 291 17.65 27.99 -43.84
CA SER A 291 18.50 29.07 -43.36
C SER A 291 17.70 30.14 -42.62
N TYR A 292 18.29 30.68 -41.56
CA TYR A 292 17.76 31.85 -40.85
C TYR A 292 17.80 33.13 -41.69
N TRP A 293 18.49 33.15 -42.82
CA TRP A 293 18.60 34.36 -43.65
C TRP A 293 17.64 34.36 -44.86
N GLY A 294 16.76 33.36 -44.95
CA GLY A 294 15.73 33.29 -45.98
C GLY A 294 16.12 32.86 -47.42
N PRO A 295 17.37 32.54 -47.83
CA PRO A 295 17.57 32.00 -49.17
C PRO A 295 16.99 30.59 -49.28
N GLY A 296 16.44 30.25 -50.45
CA GLY A 296 15.97 28.89 -50.75
C GLY A 296 14.65 28.50 -50.06
N THR A 297 13.69 29.42 -49.98
CA THR A 297 12.38 29.12 -49.41
C THR A 297 11.56 28.13 -50.26
N ILE A 298 10.94 27.15 -49.62
CA ILE A 298 10.00 26.20 -50.22
C ILE A 298 8.60 26.38 -49.64
N SER A 299 7.56 26.22 -50.45
CA SER A 299 6.15 26.23 -50.00
C SER A 299 5.67 24.86 -49.51
N GLU A 300 6.48 23.83 -49.76
CA GLU A 300 6.18 22.45 -49.43
C GLU A 300 7.43 21.74 -48.89
N LEU A 301 7.23 20.88 -47.89
CA LEU A 301 8.27 20.05 -47.31
C LEU A 301 7.93 18.58 -47.51
N VAL A 302 8.83 17.85 -48.17
CA VAL A 302 8.74 16.40 -48.30
C VAL A 302 9.21 15.76 -46.98
N LEU A 303 8.28 15.19 -46.23
CA LEU A 303 8.53 14.52 -44.95
C LEU A 303 9.05 13.09 -45.13
N ILE A 304 8.56 12.42 -46.18
CA ILE A 304 8.98 11.07 -46.59
C ILE A 304 9.12 11.08 -48.10
N ASP A 305 10.29 10.67 -48.60
CA ASP A 305 10.54 10.44 -50.01
C ASP A 305 10.76 8.95 -50.22
N ASN A 306 9.90 8.33 -51.03
CA ASN A 306 9.98 6.95 -51.52
C ASN A 306 9.55 5.82 -50.53
N LEU A 307 8.24 5.60 -50.41
CA LEU A 307 7.63 4.43 -49.74
C LEU A 307 7.60 3.19 -50.67
N ASN A 308 8.74 2.53 -50.86
CA ASN A 308 8.80 1.19 -51.48
C ASN A 308 8.80 0.04 -50.44
N VAL A 309 8.70 0.37 -49.14
CA VAL A 309 8.81 -0.60 -48.05
C VAL A 309 7.73 -0.36 -47.00
N THR A 310 7.03 -1.43 -46.61
CA THR A 310 6.07 -1.45 -45.52
C THR A 310 6.77 -1.08 -44.20
N GLY A 311 6.27 -0.05 -43.49
CA GLY A 311 6.73 0.32 -42.14
C GLY A 311 7.68 1.51 -42.01
N THR A 312 7.60 2.51 -42.92
CA THR A 312 8.45 3.72 -42.83
C THR A 312 7.91 4.69 -41.77
N THR A 313 8.72 5.03 -40.77
CA THR A 313 8.41 6.06 -39.76
C THR A 313 9.23 7.32 -40.06
N ALA A 314 8.59 8.48 -40.11
CA ALA A 314 9.30 9.77 -40.16
C ALA A 314 9.02 10.57 -38.88
N MET A 315 10.07 11.09 -38.26
CA MET A 315 9.94 11.98 -37.12
C MET A 315 10.16 13.42 -37.59
N LEU A 316 9.19 14.29 -37.36
CA LEU A 316 9.33 15.73 -37.55
C LEU A 316 9.59 16.38 -36.17
N THR A 317 10.85 16.69 -35.90
CA THR A 317 11.27 17.28 -34.62
C THR A 317 11.51 18.78 -34.80
N GLY A 318 10.57 19.65 -34.44
CA GLY A 318 10.82 21.08 -34.29
C GLY A 318 11.43 21.40 -32.93
N THR A 319 12.47 22.23 -32.86
CA THR A 319 13.09 22.66 -31.59
C THR A 319 13.12 24.18 -31.54
N TYR A 320 12.66 24.75 -30.43
CA TYR A 320 12.74 26.18 -30.13
C TYR A 320 14.21 26.63 -30.05
N ALA A 321 14.62 27.61 -30.85
CA ALA A 321 15.92 28.26 -30.73
C ALA A 321 15.78 29.44 -29.75
N PRO A 322 16.52 29.46 -28.64
CA PRO A 322 16.27 30.35 -27.50
C PRO A 322 16.61 31.84 -27.70
N TRP A 323 16.89 32.28 -28.93
CA TRP A 323 17.35 33.64 -29.22
C TRP A 323 16.34 34.50 -30.01
N ASP A 324 15.19 33.96 -30.43
CA ASP A 324 14.22 34.73 -31.20
C ASP A 324 12.78 34.35 -30.83
N SER A 325 12.10 35.23 -30.10
CA SER A 325 10.85 34.95 -29.38
C SER A 325 9.61 34.75 -30.28
N ASN A 326 9.76 34.77 -31.61
CA ASN A 326 8.62 34.77 -32.54
C ASN A 326 8.74 33.81 -33.74
N VAL A 327 9.80 32.99 -33.82
CA VAL A 327 10.03 32.13 -35.00
C VAL A 327 9.78 30.67 -34.67
N GLY A 328 8.80 30.06 -35.32
CA GLY A 328 8.59 28.62 -35.27
C GLY A 328 9.65 27.87 -36.06
N LEU A 329 10.19 26.80 -35.46
CA LEU A 329 11.22 25.94 -36.07
C LEU A 329 10.69 24.52 -36.26
N PHE A 330 10.82 23.99 -37.47
CA PHE A 330 10.50 22.59 -37.82
C PHE A 330 11.76 21.87 -38.28
N ASN A 331 12.36 20.98 -37.50
CA ASN A 331 13.54 20.19 -37.93
C ASN A 331 14.71 21.05 -38.44
N GLY A 332 14.95 22.21 -37.82
CA GLY A 332 15.95 23.18 -38.28
C GLY A 332 15.50 24.07 -39.46
N ILE A 333 14.21 24.05 -39.81
CA ILE A 333 13.62 24.84 -40.89
C ILE A 333 12.82 25.99 -40.29
N TYR A 334 13.14 27.21 -40.72
CA TYR A 334 12.54 28.47 -40.32
C TYR A 334 11.28 28.76 -41.14
N VAL A 335 10.25 29.32 -40.48
CA VAL A 335 9.01 29.73 -41.13
C VAL A 335 9.01 31.24 -41.41
N TRP A 336 8.85 31.60 -42.67
CA TRP A 336 8.88 32.96 -43.20
C TRP A 336 7.53 33.41 -43.73
N ASP A 337 7.31 34.72 -43.78
CA ASP A 337 6.08 35.24 -44.36
C ASP A 337 6.09 35.06 -45.87
N SER A 338 5.07 34.41 -46.43
CA SER A 338 4.93 34.28 -47.87
C SER A 338 4.73 35.61 -48.60
N ALA A 339 4.21 36.63 -47.92
CA ALA A 339 4.05 37.98 -48.46
C ALA A 339 5.30 38.85 -48.28
N ASN A 340 6.16 38.53 -47.31
CA ASN A 340 7.42 39.22 -47.07
C ASN A 340 8.52 38.20 -46.67
N PRO A 341 9.21 37.61 -47.65
CA PRO A 341 10.24 36.58 -47.42
C PRO A 341 11.47 37.05 -46.62
N ALA A 342 11.54 38.34 -46.28
CA ALA A 342 12.58 38.94 -45.44
C ALA A 342 12.14 39.12 -43.97
N SER A 343 10.94 38.65 -43.57
CA SER A 343 10.48 38.65 -42.19
C SER A 343 10.13 37.23 -41.70
N PRO A 344 10.60 36.82 -40.50
CA PRO A 344 10.09 35.62 -39.84
C PRO A 344 8.59 35.75 -39.59
N LYS A 345 7.84 34.65 -39.70
CA LYS A 345 6.39 34.66 -39.50
C LYS A 345 6.00 33.99 -38.18
N ASN A 346 5.15 34.68 -37.42
CA ASN A 346 4.41 34.07 -36.33
C ASN A 346 3.41 33.03 -36.88
N LEU A 347 3.27 31.89 -36.21
CA LEU A 347 2.44 30.77 -36.66
C LEU A 347 0.92 31.00 -36.48
N ASN A 348 0.49 32.05 -35.78
CA ASN A 348 -0.93 32.35 -35.51
C ASN A 348 -1.81 32.54 -36.77
N GLY A 349 -1.23 32.75 -37.95
CA GLY A 349 -1.95 32.83 -39.24
C GLY A 349 -1.58 31.75 -40.25
N VAL A 350 -0.77 30.77 -39.84
CA VAL A 350 -0.26 29.71 -40.72
C VAL A 350 -1.17 28.50 -40.61
N SER A 351 -1.64 28.02 -41.75
CA SER A 351 -2.28 26.70 -41.85
C SER A 351 -1.35 25.77 -42.63
N ALA A 352 -1.48 24.47 -42.38
CA ALA A 352 -0.70 23.47 -43.08
C ALA A 352 -1.59 22.28 -43.47
N GLN A 353 -1.33 21.70 -44.63
CA GLN A 353 -2.06 20.55 -45.12
C GLN A 353 -1.06 19.44 -45.42
N ILE A 354 -1.36 18.24 -44.93
CA ILE A 354 -0.57 17.05 -45.22
C ILE A 354 -1.20 16.34 -46.40
N PHE A 355 -0.41 16.07 -47.42
CA PHE A 355 -0.80 15.35 -48.61
C PHE A 355 0.02 14.07 -48.75
N CYS A 356 -0.62 13.03 -49.28
CA CYS A 356 0.07 11.95 -49.95
C CYS A 356 0.20 12.34 -51.43
N ARG A 357 1.43 12.48 -51.91
CA ARG A 357 1.74 12.74 -53.31
C ARG A 357 2.17 11.46 -53.98
N ARG A 358 1.53 11.14 -55.10
CA ARG A 358 1.98 10.13 -56.05
C ARG A 358 2.60 10.82 -57.25
N ARG A 359 3.81 10.41 -57.63
CA ARG A 359 4.45 10.84 -58.89
C ARG A 359 4.73 9.61 -59.73
N THR A 360 4.12 9.56 -60.91
CA THR A 360 4.37 8.52 -61.90
C THR A 360 4.87 9.16 -63.19
N GLU A 361 6.07 8.75 -63.61
CA GLU A 361 6.72 9.23 -64.82
C GLU A 361 7.06 8.05 -65.71
N PHE A 362 6.94 8.27 -67.01
CA PHE A 362 7.25 7.28 -68.04
C PHE A 362 8.47 7.76 -68.83
N ALA A 363 9.27 6.81 -69.32
CA ALA A 363 10.27 7.16 -70.33
C ALA A 363 9.57 7.77 -71.54
N ASP A 364 10.13 8.85 -72.07
CA ASP A 364 9.71 9.34 -73.37
C ASP A 364 9.95 8.21 -74.38
N SER A 365 8.86 7.68 -74.88
CA SER A 365 8.90 6.60 -75.85
C SER A 365 7.93 7.04 -76.91
N THR A 366 8.47 7.46 -78.03
CA THR A 366 7.76 7.50 -79.31
C THR A 366 8.08 6.20 -80.00
N ASN A 367 7.11 5.28 -80.08
CA ASN A 367 7.19 4.21 -81.08
C ASN A 367 6.79 4.79 -82.46
N ALA A 368 7.10 4.07 -83.54
CA ALA A 368 6.88 4.51 -84.92
C ALA A 368 5.40 4.78 -85.30
N ASN A 369 4.43 4.46 -84.42
CA ASN A 369 3.00 4.65 -84.64
C ASN A 369 2.37 5.71 -83.71
N GLY A 370 3.18 6.48 -82.98
CA GLY A 370 2.72 7.65 -82.22
C GLY A 370 1.74 7.38 -81.07
N LYS A 371 1.57 6.12 -80.65
CA LYS A 371 0.71 5.75 -79.52
C LYS A 371 1.38 4.66 -78.69
N ASN A 372 1.81 5.03 -77.49
CA ASN A 372 2.29 4.12 -76.49
C ASN A 372 1.25 3.99 -75.37
N GLN A 373 0.90 2.76 -75.01
CA GLN A 373 0.03 2.47 -73.88
C GLN A 373 0.92 2.23 -72.66
N ALA A 374 0.80 3.11 -71.66
CA ALA A 374 1.41 2.92 -70.36
C ALA A 374 0.75 1.73 -69.64
N ILE A 375 1.55 0.99 -68.87
CA ILE A 375 1.03 0.00 -67.92
C ILE A 375 0.16 0.73 -66.89
N ARG A 376 -1.06 0.22 -66.62
CA ARG A 376 -1.87 0.72 -65.50
C ARG A 376 -1.21 0.29 -64.20
N VAL A 377 -1.04 1.24 -63.27
CA VAL A 377 -0.40 0.99 -61.98
C VAL A 377 -1.36 1.33 -60.87
N TYR A 378 -1.77 0.33 -60.10
CA TYR A 378 -2.57 0.52 -58.89
C TYR A 378 -1.69 0.88 -57.71
N THR A 379 -2.23 1.63 -56.76
CA THR A 379 -1.59 1.74 -55.45
C THR A 379 -2.65 1.84 -54.38
N SER A 380 -2.48 1.05 -53.31
CA SER A 380 -3.30 1.08 -52.12
C SER A 380 -2.53 1.67 -50.96
N ILE A 381 -3.17 2.53 -50.18
CA ILE A 381 -2.65 2.98 -48.90
C ILE A 381 -3.59 2.42 -47.83
N THR A 382 -3.05 1.58 -46.97
CA THR A 382 -3.85 0.77 -46.05
C THR A 382 -3.93 1.36 -44.64
N SER A 383 -2.96 2.17 -44.20
CA SER A 383 -3.12 2.97 -42.97
C SER A 383 -2.07 4.09 -42.82
N THR A 384 -2.48 5.23 -42.28
CA THR A 384 -1.58 6.30 -41.85
C THR A 384 -1.91 6.63 -40.38
N LEU A 385 -0.93 6.49 -39.49
CA LEU A 385 -1.09 6.76 -38.06
C LEU A 385 -0.25 7.99 -37.68
N ILE A 386 -0.86 9.17 -37.69
CA ILE A 386 -0.22 10.33 -37.08
C ILE A 386 -0.36 10.17 -35.57
N GLU A 387 0.65 9.56 -34.96
CA GLU A 387 0.53 9.01 -33.61
C GLU A 387 0.59 10.08 -32.52
N ARG A 388 1.28 11.20 -32.77
CA ARG A 388 1.41 12.24 -31.75
C ARG A 388 1.93 13.54 -32.32
N ILE A 389 1.17 14.63 -32.14
CA ILE A 389 1.68 16.00 -32.27
C ILE A 389 1.61 16.60 -30.88
N ARG A 390 2.77 16.88 -30.27
CA ARG A 390 2.87 17.72 -29.08
C ARG A 390 3.09 19.15 -29.55
N MET A 391 2.23 20.04 -29.10
CA MET A 391 2.33 21.49 -29.28
C MET A 391 2.77 22.16 -28.00
#